data_AF-A0A2K2VLY3-F1
#
_entry.id   AF-A0A2K2VLY3-F1
#
_cell.length_a   1.000
_cell.length_b   1.000
_cell.length_c   1.000
_cell.angle_alpha   90.00
_cell.angle_beta   90.00
_cell.angle_gamma   90.00
#
_symmetry.space_group_name_H-M   'P 1'
#
loop_
_entity.id
_entity.type
_entity.pdbx_description
1 polymer ?
#
loop_
_entity_poly.entity_id
_entity_poly.type
_entity_poly.pdbx_seq_one_letter_code
_entity_poly.pdbx_strand_id
1 'polypeptide(L)'
;MDLAKKNGVSASSLDFDILEIETFTRVKKDKTETDWEEISVEELHKLDDATAILNPNFEIKQVYEVEIYSKEENDIFKNFHAAVGANATKCKIYLSIKAGSEVSTSPRFEDEFLNYINKSKIRAGILVNIFDEMVKDVVSRISALAKVDGIIRYDKNQTILIADAHEPTATVNDQLIAHYDKEIETGNGDRVDYSKRGFIHSVLDGDILMEYIKPKKGKAGRNCRGEFLEPPEPEVKFAPDFNVDDTIETVDNKENIIYRAKASGYISLDANTYKIKSEMDVGEISFKTTGSISTGLDSDVSLSVKENDSQKDAIGSGMDVEVKEIDIKGNVGPNAKVVAKRATIEGQTHKSSYIKADDLTINVHKGAAVGDIIKITRLEHGSVDGKKVEIVQAVGGNIKAKDIEIGLCASFVKATASRLIEIKKLHGSENIFTIDPLLQEDKKDGFSENKDEINQLRISVKEIKNEVEKYQRLVRDNTASFNEVKKRLMHYKKNGIKMPAAFLNKYRQFYKAQEHLEGIIKEYNVKNDKLHLLTSKTASFQDNIADARIINRDRWIGHNELIFRLVEPPIELSYKPQEGSLYKIFAVVETENGVFEIQAVKE
;
A
#
# COMPACT_ATOMS: atom_id res chain seq x y z
N MET A 1 25.87 -8.21 -59.48
CA MET A 1 27.34 -8.07 -59.27
C MET A 1 28.14 -8.77 -60.36
N ASP A 2 27.77 -9.99 -60.78
CA ASP A 2 28.51 -10.73 -61.80
C ASP A 2 28.58 -10.02 -63.16
N LEU A 3 27.51 -9.34 -63.56
CA LEU A 3 27.49 -8.54 -64.80
C LEU A 3 28.48 -7.36 -64.75
N ALA A 4 28.58 -6.65 -63.62
CA ALA A 4 29.51 -5.54 -63.45
C ALA A 4 30.96 -6.02 -63.54
N LYS A 5 31.27 -7.15 -62.88
CA LYS A 5 32.58 -7.80 -62.91
C LYS A 5 32.96 -8.27 -64.33
N LYS A 6 32.00 -8.84 -65.08
CA LYS A 6 32.21 -9.28 -66.46
C LYS A 6 32.51 -8.12 -67.42
N ASN A 7 31.98 -6.93 -67.13
CA ASN A 7 32.15 -5.74 -67.96
C ASN A 7 33.18 -4.74 -67.42
N GLY A 8 33.92 -5.07 -66.35
CA GLY A 8 34.99 -4.22 -65.80
C GLY A 8 34.51 -2.89 -65.21
N VAL A 9 33.24 -2.78 -64.83
CA VAL A 9 32.64 -1.56 -64.26
C VAL A 9 32.27 -1.76 -62.79
N SER A 10 32.15 -0.67 -62.02
CA SER A 10 31.69 -0.76 -60.64
C SER A 10 30.21 -1.13 -60.58
N ALA A 11 29.82 -2.04 -59.67
CA ALA A 11 28.40 -2.32 -59.44
C ALA A 11 27.63 -1.07 -58.97
N SER A 12 28.30 -0.12 -58.33
CA SER A 12 27.68 1.14 -57.86
C SER A 12 27.38 2.14 -58.99
N SER A 13 28.02 2.00 -60.16
CA SER A 13 27.83 2.88 -61.32
C SER A 13 26.73 2.39 -62.27
N LEU A 14 26.10 1.25 -61.98
CA LEU A 14 25.00 0.69 -62.76
C LEU A 14 23.66 0.92 -62.05
N ASP A 15 22.62 1.10 -62.84
CA ASP A 15 21.21 1.04 -62.43
C ASP A 15 20.47 0.05 -63.34
N PHE A 16 19.20 -0.21 -63.05
CA PHE A 16 18.37 -1.09 -63.88
C PHE A 16 16.93 -0.63 -63.88
N ASP A 17 16.21 -0.87 -64.97
CA ASP A 17 14.77 -0.74 -65.05
C ASP A 17 14.10 -2.11 -64.93
N ILE A 18 12.92 -2.12 -64.34
CA ILE A 18 12.11 -3.33 -64.18
C ILE A 18 11.18 -3.38 -65.38
N LEU A 19 11.35 -4.39 -66.24
CA LEU A 19 10.52 -4.61 -67.41
C LEU A 19 9.30 -5.46 -67.05
N GLU A 20 9.52 -6.56 -66.31
CA GLU A 20 8.48 -7.50 -65.92
C GLU A 20 8.77 -8.12 -64.55
N ILE A 21 7.70 -8.42 -63.80
CA ILE A 21 7.75 -9.13 -62.52
C ILE A 21 6.79 -10.31 -62.59
N GLU A 22 7.33 -11.52 -62.69
CA GLU A 22 6.55 -12.75 -62.64
C GLU A 22 6.64 -13.33 -61.23
N THR A 23 5.49 -13.62 -60.62
CA THR A 23 5.44 -14.25 -59.30
C THR A 23 4.96 -15.68 -59.43
N PHE A 24 5.68 -16.60 -58.78
CA PHE A 24 5.34 -18.01 -58.78
C PHE A 24 5.16 -18.50 -57.35
N THR A 25 4.16 -19.36 -57.15
CA THR A 25 3.91 -20.02 -55.87
C THR A 25 3.90 -21.52 -56.03
N ARG A 26 4.14 -22.24 -54.93
CA ARG A 26 3.89 -23.68 -54.84
C ARG A 26 3.62 -24.09 -53.41
N VAL A 27 2.90 -25.19 -53.24
CA VAL A 27 2.72 -25.84 -51.93
C VAL A 27 3.34 -27.22 -52.01
N LYS A 28 4.44 -27.43 -51.30
CA LYS A 28 5.10 -28.75 -51.25
C LYS A 28 4.17 -29.77 -50.63
N LYS A 29 3.94 -30.89 -51.34
CA LYS A 29 3.26 -32.08 -50.81
C LYS A 29 4.31 -33.18 -50.64
N ASP A 30 4.49 -33.65 -49.40
CA ASP A 30 5.33 -34.76 -48.95
C ASP A 30 6.28 -35.38 -50.00
N LYS A 31 7.49 -34.81 -50.09
CA LYS A 31 8.64 -35.24 -50.92
C LYS A 31 8.46 -35.21 -52.44
N THR A 32 7.30 -34.85 -52.97
CA THR A 32 7.13 -34.57 -54.39
C THR A 32 7.33 -33.07 -54.66
N GLU A 33 8.27 -32.74 -55.55
CA GLU A 33 8.35 -31.37 -56.07
C GLU A 33 7.10 -31.11 -56.91
N THR A 34 6.27 -30.18 -56.44
CA THR A 34 5.17 -29.63 -57.22
C THR A 34 5.73 -28.56 -58.15
N ASP A 35 5.15 -28.46 -59.34
CA ASP A 35 5.48 -27.42 -60.30
C ASP A 35 5.18 -26.03 -59.72
N TRP A 36 5.90 -25.04 -60.25
CA TRP A 36 5.66 -23.63 -59.91
C TRP A 36 4.48 -23.13 -60.74
N GLU A 37 3.49 -22.58 -60.06
CA GLU A 37 2.32 -21.97 -60.69
C GLU A 37 2.48 -20.45 -60.65
N GLU A 38 2.38 -19.81 -61.82
CA GLU A 38 2.36 -18.35 -61.93
C GLU A 38 1.07 -17.81 -61.31
N ILE A 39 1.17 -16.72 -60.57
CA ILE A 39 0.05 -16.09 -59.88
C ILE A 39 -0.02 -14.60 -60.26
N SER A 40 -1.24 -14.13 -60.52
CA SER A 40 -1.47 -12.72 -60.84
C SER A 40 -1.35 -11.82 -59.61
N VAL A 41 -1.12 -10.53 -59.82
CA VAL A 41 -1.05 -9.52 -58.73
C VAL A 41 -2.38 -9.44 -57.97
N GLU A 42 -3.51 -9.52 -58.67
CA GLU A 42 -4.83 -9.53 -58.05
C GLU A 42 -5.08 -10.78 -57.19
N GLU A 43 -4.49 -11.92 -57.54
CA GLU A 43 -4.57 -13.15 -56.75
C GLU A 43 -3.59 -13.14 -55.57
N LEU A 44 -2.42 -12.51 -55.71
CA LEU A 44 -1.47 -12.28 -54.60
C LEU A 44 -2.09 -11.43 -53.49
N HIS A 45 -2.79 -10.34 -53.84
CA HIS A 45 -3.49 -9.50 -52.87
C HIS A 45 -4.71 -10.21 -52.26
N LYS A 46 -5.23 -11.27 -52.89
CA LYS A 46 -6.31 -12.11 -52.37
C LYS A 46 -5.82 -13.29 -51.54
N LEU A 47 -4.51 -13.40 -51.28
CA LEU A 47 -3.98 -14.28 -50.25
C LEU A 47 -4.33 -13.70 -48.85
N ASP A 48 -5.63 -13.53 -48.61
CA ASP A 48 -6.24 -12.83 -47.48
C ASP A 48 -6.43 -13.77 -46.27
N ASP A 49 -6.18 -15.06 -46.46
CA ASP A 49 -6.14 -16.02 -45.36
C ASP A 49 -4.71 -16.20 -44.89
N ALA A 50 -4.38 -15.61 -43.75
CA ALA A 50 -3.13 -15.88 -43.01
C ALA A 50 -2.82 -17.38 -42.95
N THR A 51 -3.82 -18.26 -43.00
CA THR A 51 -3.69 -19.72 -43.09
C THR A 51 -2.91 -20.24 -44.30
N ALA A 52 -3.05 -19.62 -45.49
CA ALA A 52 -2.36 -20.07 -46.71
C ALA A 52 -0.90 -19.59 -46.74
N ILE A 53 -0.65 -18.32 -46.43
CA ILE A 53 0.71 -17.73 -46.37
C ILE A 53 1.52 -18.29 -45.20
N LEU A 54 0.87 -18.59 -44.06
CA LEU A 54 1.50 -19.21 -42.89
C LEU A 54 1.54 -20.74 -42.96
N ASN A 55 1.22 -21.33 -44.12
CA ASN A 55 1.48 -22.75 -44.33
C ASN A 55 3.01 -22.96 -44.41
N PRO A 56 3.61 -23.82 -43.56
CA PRO A 56 5.05 -24.08 -43.59
C PRO A 56 5.54 -24.64 -44.94
N ASN A 57 4.67 -25.27 -45.71
CA ASN A 57 4.98 -25.86 -47.02
C ASN A 57 4.75 -24.90 -48.20
N PHE A 58 4.23 -23.69 -47.95
CA PHE A 58 4.05 -22.67 -48.97
C PHE A 58 5.38 -21.98 -49.30
N GLU A 59 5.67 -21.89 -50.59
CA GLU A 59 6.83 -21.18 -51.12
C GLU A 59 6.41 -20.17 -52.19
N ILE A 60 7.10 -19.05 -52.21
CA ILE A 60 6.91 -17.96 -53.16
C ILE A 60 8.27 -17.55 -53.73
N LYS A 61 8.33 -17.28 -55.02
CA LYS A 61 9.51 -16.70 -55.68
C LYS A 61 9.07 -15.66 -56.70
N GLN A 62 9.95 -14.72 -56.98
CA GLN A 62 9.76 -13.72 -58.04
C GLN A 62 10.93 -13.79 -59.02
N VAL A 63 10.59 -13.71 -60.31
CA VAL A 63 11.53 -13.59 -61.41
C VAL A 63 11.35 -12.19 -61.99
N TYR A 64 12.46 -11.50 -62.21
CA TYR A 64 12.47 -10.12 -62.67
C TYR A 64 13.16 -10.05 -64.03
N GLU A 65 12.47 -9.53 -65.03
CA GLU A 65 13.12 -9.08 -66.26
C GLU A 65 13.58 -7.64 -66.07
N VAL A 66 14.87 -7.40 -66.26
CA VAL A 66 15.49 -6.09 -66.01
C VAL A 66 16.40 -5.67 -67.16
N GLU A 67 16.35 -4.38 -67.47
CA GLU A 67 17.32 -3.74 -68.38
C GLU A 67 18.37 -3.01 -67.54
N ILE A 68 19.66 -3.33 -67.72
CA ILE A 68 20.75 -2.78 -66.91
C ILE A 68 21.51 -1.72 -67.71
N TYR A 69 21.70 -0.55 -67.13
CA TYR A 69 22.35 0.61 -67.76
C TYR A 69 23.30 1.34 -66.80
N SER A 70 24.12 2.24 -67.34
CA SER A 70 24.99 3.11 -66.55
C SER A 70 24.19 4.29 -65.98
N LYS A 71 24.40 4.61 -64.69
CA LYS A 71 23.69 5.72 -64.04
C LYS A 71 23.89 7.05 -64.77
N GLU A 72 22.80 7.78 -64.98
CA GLU A 72 22.83 9.12 -65.53
C GLU A 72 23.17 10.17 -64.46
N GLU A 73 23.95 11.19 -64.82
CA GLU A 73 24.28 12.30 -63.89
C GLU A 73 23.07 13.21 -63.57
N ASN A 74 22.00 13.14 -64.39
CA ASN A 74 20.81 13.98 -64.30
C ASN A 74 19.58 13.31 -63.67
N ASP A 75 19.77 12.22 -62.91
CA ASP A 75 18.68 11.54 -62.19
C ASP A 75 18.04 12.45 -61.10
N ILE A 76 16.70 12.47 -61.03
CA ILE A 76 15.95 13.28 -60.04
C ILE A 76 16.18 12.83 -58.59
N PHE A 77 16.62 11.59 -58.38
CA PHE A 77 16.96 10.97 -57.09
C PHE A 77 18.45 11.03 -56.76
N LYS A 78 19.29 11.75 -57.53
CA LYS A 78 20.75 11.82 -57.29
C LYS A 78 21.13 12.28 -55.88
N ASN A 79 20.33 13.18 -55.30
CA ASN A 79 20.50 13.73 -53.95
C ASN A 79 19.56 13.05 -52.93
N PHE A 80 18.92 11.95 -53.31
CA PHE A 80 17.99 11.22 -52.45
C PHE A 80 18.71 10.06 -51.75
N HIS A 81 19.13 10.31 -50.51
CA HIS A 81 19.89 9.33 -49.74
C HIS A 81 18.95 8.45 -48.89
N ALA A 82 18.36 7.44 -49.54
CA ALA A 82 17.53 6.45 -48.88
C ALA A 82 18.17 5.05 -48.84
N ALA A 83 17.80 4.27 -47.83
CA ALA A 83 18.21 2.88 -47.66
C ALA A 83 17.04 2.01 -47.17
N VAL A 84 17.02 0.74 -47.56
CA VAL A 84 16.03 -0.22 -47.07
C VAL A 84 16.52 -0.84 -45.76
N GLY A 85 15.78 -0.61 -44.68
CA GLY A 85 15.99 -1.22 -43.36
C GLY A 85 14.89 -2.23 -43.03
N ALA A 86 15.19 -3.17 -42.14
CA ALA A 86 14.24 -4.21 -41.70
C ALA A 86 14.28 -4.36 -40.17
N ASN A 87 13.16 -4.75 -39.56
CA ASN A 87 13.17 -5.23 -38.17
C ASN A 87 13.86 -6.60 -38.06
N ALA A 88 14.07 -7.09 -36.84
CA ALA A 88 14.81 -8.34 -36.59
C ALA A 88 14.22 -9.56 -37.33
N THR A 89 12.89 -9.63 -37.46
CA THR A 89 12.16 -10.70 -38.16
C THR A 89 12.06 -10.48 -39.66
N LYS A 90 12.42 -9.29 -40.16
CA LYS A 90 12.21 -8.82 -41.55
C LYS A 90 10.75 -8.82 -42.00
N CYS A 91 9.80 -8.86 -41.07
CA CYS A 91 8.37 -8.71 -41.36
C CYS A 91 7.98 -7.26 -41.62
N LYS A 92 8.78 -6.29 -41.16
CA LYS A 92 8.56 -4.86 -41.43
C LYS A 92 9.77 -4.27 -42.12
N ILE A 93 9.52 -3.68 -43.28
CA ILE A 93 10.55 -3.10 -44.13
C ILE A 93 10.31 -1.60 -44.24
N TYR A 94 11.36 -0.82 -44.00
CA TYR A 94 11.32 0.63 -43.96
C TYR A 94 12.27 1.24 -44.99
N LEU A 95 11.79 2.23 -45.74
CA LEU A 95 12.63 3.15 -46.47
C LEU A 95 13.12 4.24 -45.51
N SER A 96 14.41 4.21 -45.18
CA SER A 96 15.07 5.16 -44.29
C SER A 96 15.73 6.26 -45.10
N ILE A 97 15.18 7.46 -45.04
CA ILE A 97 15.63 8.66 -45.77
C ILE A 97 16.49 9.49 -44.82
N LYS A 98 17.71 9.86 -45.23
CA LYS A 98 18.61 10.68 -44.41
C LYS A 98 18.24 12.16 -44.48
N ALA A 99 18.46 12.88 -43.38
CA ALA A 99 18.40 14.32 -43.33
C ALA A 99 19.34 14.94 -44.40
N GLY A 100 18.88 15.99 -45.06
CA GLY A 100 19.55 16.63 -46.20
C GLY A 100 19.27 15.96 -47.54
N SER A 101 18.42 14.93 -47.61
CA SER A 101 18.00 14.35 -48.90
C SER A 101 17.07 15.31 -49.64
N GLU A 102 17.24 15.38 -50.97
CA GLU A 102 16.42 16.20 -51.85
C GLU A 102 15.99 15.42 -53.09
N VAL A 103 14.77 15.67 -53.56
CA VAL A 103 14.25 15.09 -54.81
C VAL A 103 13.59 16.18 -55.64
N SER A 104 14.02 16.29 -56.89
CA SER A 104 13.39 17.19 -57.88
C SER A 104 12.09 16.58 -58.38
N THR A 105 11.08 17.43 -58.60
CA THR A 105 9.77 16.97 -59.06
C THR A 105 9.72 16.86 -60.58
N SER A 106 8.96 15.89 -61.08
CA SER A 106 8.75 15.64 -62.51
C SER A 106 7.26 15.40 -62.77
N PRO A 107 6.77 15.55 -64.02
CA PRO A 107 5.39 15.21 -64.37
C PRO A 107 5.04 13.73 -64.13
N ARG A 108 6.03 12.83 -64.09
CA ARG A 108 5.89 11.38 -63.86
C ARG A 108 6.43 10.93 -62.51
N PHE A 109 6.52 11.85 -61.55
CA PHE A 109 7.15 11.59 -60.25
C PHE A 109 6.52 10.40 -59.51
N GLU A 110 5.20 10.22 -59.62
CA GLU A 110 4.48 9.13 -58.96
C GLU A 110 4.98 7.76 -59.44
N ASP A 111 5.08 7.57 -60.76
CA ASP A 111 5.60 6.34 -61.36
C ASP A 111 7.10 6.16 -61.10
N GLU A 112 7.87 7.25 -61.18
CA GLU A 112 9.32 7.26 -60.94
C GLU A 112 9.64 6.89 -59.48
N PHE A 113 8.86 7.39 -58.53
CA PHE A 113 9.04 7.10 -57.11
C PHE A 113 8.56 5.69 -56.73
N LEU A 114 7.47 5.22 -57.32
CA LEU A 114 7.05 3.81 -57.19
C LEU A 114 8.14 2.87 -57.73
N ASN A 115 8.69 3.17 -58.91
CA ASN A 115 9.79 2.41 -59.51
C ASN A 115 11.05 2.47 -58.60
N TYR A 116 11.37 3.62 -58.02
CA TYR A 116 12.46 3.75 -57.04
C TYR A 116 12.28 2.82 -55.83
N ILE A 117 11.07 2.78 -55.25
CA ILE A 117 10.75 1.88 -54.12
C ILE A 117 10.90 0.42 -54.55
N ASN A 118 10.36 0.04 -55.70
CA ASN A 118 10.43 -1.34 -56.20
C ASN A 118 11.86 -1.78 -56.52
N LYS A 119 12.67 -0.94 -57.19
CA LYS A 119 14.10 -1.20 -57.38
C LYS A 119 14.83 -1.36 -56.04
N SER A 120 14.49 -0.54 -55.06
CA SER A 120 15.06 -0.60 -53.70
C SER A 120 14.70 -1.91 -52.99
N LYS A 121 13.44 -2.38 -53.11
CA LYS A 121 12.99 -3.68 -52.60
C LYS A 121 13.72 -4.84 -53.26
N ILE A 122 13.81 -4.85 -54.60
CA ILE A 122 14.51 -5.90 -55.37
C ILE A 122 15.98 -5.98 -54.95
N ARG A 123 16.67 -4.84 -54.82
CA ARG A 123 18.06 -4.79 -54.33
C ARG A 123 18.21 -5.37 -52.91
N ALA A 124 17.18 -5.26 -52.08
CA ALA A 124 17.17 -5.79 -50.71
C ALA A 124 16.64 -7.24 -50.61
N GLY A 125 16.22 -7.84 -51.72
CA GLY A 125 15.61 -9.17 -51.79
C GLY A 125 14.21 -9.22 -51.16
N ILE A 126 13.49 -8.11 -51.16
CA ILE A 126 12.12 -7.99 -50.65
C ILE A 126 11.16 -8.19 -51.82
N LEU A 127 10.10 -8.98 -51.60
CA LEU A 127 9.08 -9.24 -52.60
C LEU A 127 8.30 -7.95 -52.93
N VAL A 128 7.90 -7.81 -54.19
CA VAL A 128 7.17 -6.66 -54.73
C VAL A 128 5.72 -7.06 -55.01
N ASN A 129 4.76 -6.15 -54.84
CA ASN A 129 3.32 -6.40 -55.03
C ASN A 129 2.72 -7.42 -54.05
N ILE A 130 3.41 -7.69 -52.94
CA ILE A 130 2.91 -8.49 -51.81
C ILE A 130 3.42 -7.86 -50.52
N PHE A 131 2.58 -7.86 -49.48
CA PHE A 131 2.83 -7.20 -48.18
C PHE A 131 3.00 -5.69 -48.28
N ASP A 132 2.64 -5.05 -49.39
CA ASP A 132 2.99 -3.66 -49.68
C ASP A 132 1.82 -2.75 -50.04
N GLU A 133 0.63 -3.10 -49.53
CA GLU A 133 -0.62 -2.36 -49.72
C GLU A 133 -0.48 -0.86 -49.38
N MET A 134 0.35 -0.53 -48.38
CA MET A 134 0.61 0.84 -47.95
C MET A 134 1.42 1.68 -48.96
N VAL A 135 2.15 1.05 -49.89
CA VAL A 135 3.03 1.75 -50.83
C VAL A 135 2.25 2.68 -51.74
N LYS A 136 1.08 2.27 -52.21
CA LYS A 136 0.22 3.11 -53.08
C LYS A 136 -0.13 4.44 -52.41
N ASP A 137 -0.52 4.39 -51.14
CA ASP A 137 -0.85 5.59 -50.35
C ASP A 137 0.39 6.44 -50.02
N VAL A 138 1.54 5.80 -49.80
CA VAL A 138 2.82 6.47 -49.58
C VAL A 138 3.22 7.27 -50.83
N VAL A 139 3.21 6.62 -52.00
CA VAL A 139 3.60 7.25 -53.27
C VAL A 139 2.64 8.39 -53.60
N SER A 140 1.32 8.17 -53.48
CA SER A 140 0.32 9.21 -53.76
C SER A 140 0.50 10.45 -52.87
N ARG A 141 0.75 10.24 -51.57
CA ARG A 141 0.96 11.34 -50.60
C ARG A 141 2.22 12.14 -50.89
N ILE A 142 3.32 11.46 -51.20
CA ILE A 142 4.60 12.14 -51.50
C ILE A 142 4.51 12.86 -52.85
N SER A 143 3.83 12.28 -53.83
CA SER A 143 3.53 12.93 -55.11
C SER A 143 2.65 14.18 -54.96
N ALA A 144 1.72 14.20 -54.00
CA ALA A 144 0.95 15.40 -53.70
C ALA A 144 1.82 16.52 -53.10
N LEU A 145 2.76 16.19 -52.22
CA LEU A 145 3.73 17.14 -51.65
C LEU A 145 4.66 17.70 -52.73
N ALA A 146 5.14 16.85 -53.64
CA ALA A 146 5.92 17.25 -54.81
C ALA A 146 5.22 18.34 -55.64
N LYS A 147 3.91 18.20 -55.90
CA LYS A 147 3.15 19.15 -56.73
C LYS A 147 3.04 20.57 -56.14
N VAL A 148 3.23 20.73 -54.83
CA VAL A 148 3.09 22.04 -54.14
C VAL A 148 4.42 22.79 -54.08
N ASP A 149 5.51 22.12 -53.70
CA ASP A 149 6.78 22.78 -53.37
C ASP A 149 7.85 22.69 -54.49
N GLY A 150 7.62 21.88 -55.53
CA GLY A 150 8.51 21.73 -56.69
C GLY A 150 9.84 21.01 -56.42
N ILE A 151 10.30 20.97 -55.17
CA ILE A 151 11.43 20.17 -54.67
C ILE A 151 11.04 19.62 -53.29
N ILE A 152 11.18 18.31 -53.08
CA ILE A 152 10.96 17.71 -51.77
C ILE A 152 12.28 17.71 -51.00
N ARG A 153 12.27 18.30 -49.79
CA ARG A 153 13.42 18.33 -48.88
C ARG A 153 13.12 17.60 -47.58
N TYR A 154 14.09 16.83 -47.10
CA TYR A 154 13.99 16.10 -45.84
C TYR A 154 14.96 16.71 -44.82
N ASP A 155 14.48 17.61 -43.97
CA ASP A 155 15.32 18.28 -42.95
C ASP A 155 15.73 17.36 -41.79
N LYS A 156 15.05 16.23 -41.63
CA LYS A 156 15.29 15.23 -40.60
C LYS A 156 15.28 13.83 -41.21
N ASN A 157 15.90 12.88 -40.51
CA ASN A 157 15.79 11.48 -40.86
C ASN A 157 14.32 11.06 -40.81
N GLN A 158 13.85 10.39 -41.86
CA GLN A 158 12.49 9.89 -41.95
C GLN A 158 12.50 8.40 -42.26
N THR A 159 11.56 7.66 -41.68
CA THR A 159 11.35 6.25 -42.00
C THR A 159 9.94 6.06 -42.53
N ILE A 160 9.81 5.30 -43.60
CA ILE A 160 8.53 5.05 -44.28
C ILE A 160 8.36 3.55 -44.39
N LEU A 161 7.27 3.01 -43.86
CA LEU A 161 6.94 1.59 -44.02
C LEU A 161 6.62 1.30 -45.49
N ILE A 162 7.34 0.35 -46.08
CA ILE A 162 7.21 -0.04 -47.51
C ILE A 162 6.88 -1.53 -47.70
N ALA A 163 6.89 -2.33 -46.64
CA ALA A 163 6.26 -3.65 -46.59
C ALA A 163 5.97 -4.07 -45.14
N ASP A 164 4.84 -4.74 -44.91
CA ASP A 164 4.39 -5.27 -43.61
C ASP A 164 3.78 -6.67 -43.78
N ALA A 165 4.49 -7.68 -43.30
CA ALA A 165 4.13 -9.09 -43.39
C ALA A 165 3.76 -9.66 -42.00
N HIS A 166 3.43 -10.94 -41.93
CA HIS A 166 2.95 -11.57 -40.70
C HIS A 166 4.08 -11.82 -39.69
N GLU A 167 4.06 -11.07 -38.59
CA GLU A 167 5.06 -11.17 -37.52
C GLU A 167 4.77 -12.35 -36.57
N PRO A 168 5.75 -13.22 -36.25
CA PRO A 168 5.54 -14.32 -35.32
C PRO A 168 5.35 -13.81 -33.89
N THR A 169 4.57 -14.53 -33.07
CA THR A 169 4.52 -14.25 -31.63
C THR A 169 5.53 -15.09 -30.89
N ALA A 170 6.16 -14.52 -29.86
CA ALA A 170 7.12 -15.25 -29.04
C ALA A 170 6.47 -16.47 -28.36
N THR A 171 7.25 -17.54 -28.24
CA THR A 171 6.92 -18.70 -27.40
C THR A 171 7.14 -18.34 -25.93
N VAL A 172 6.22 -18.78 -25.08
CA VAL A 172 6.31 -18.63 -23.62
C VAL A 172 6.77 -19.96 -23.04
N ASN A 173 7.93 -19.97 -22.39
CA ASN A 173 8.41 -21.13 -21.63
C ASN A 173 7.65 -21.25 -20.31
N ASP A 174 7.71 -22.42 -19.69
CA ASP A 174 7.13 -22.58 -18.38
C ASP A 174 7.92 -21.85 -17.28
N GLN A 175 7.25 -21.48 -16.21
CA GLN A 175 7.87 -20.80 -15.08
C GLN A 175 7.09 -21.11 -13.81
N LEU A 176 7.79 -21.41 -12.71
CA LEU A 176 7.20 -21.48 -11.38
C LEU A 176 7.65 -20.27 -10.57
N ILE A 177 6.69 -19.49 -10.08
CA ILE A 177 6.90 -18.29 -9.27
C ILE A 177 6.46 -18.60 -7.84
N ALA A 178 7.37 -18.52 -6.88
CA ALA A 178 7.06 -18.58 -5.45
C ALA A 178 6.79 -17.15 -4.94
N HIS A 179 5.53 -16.85 -4.63
CA HIS A 179 5.12 -15.51 -4.17
C HIS A 179 5.40 -15.28 -2.69
N TYR A 180 5.55 -16.36 -1.90
CA TYR A 180 5.89 -16.31 -0.47
C TYR A 180 7.38 -16.03 -0.19
N ASP A 181 8.25 -16.27 -1.18
CA ASP A 181 9.71 -16.17 -1.07
C ASP A 181 10.23 -14.88 -1.73
N LYS A 182 9.64 -13.74 -1.34
CA LYS A 182 10.13 -12.44 -1.78
C LYS A 182 11.28 -12.02 -0.87
N GLU A 183 12.49 -12.00 -1.41
CA GLU A 183 13.61 -11.31 -0.79
C GLU A 183 13.16 -9.88 -0.43
N ILE A 184 13.35 -9.50 0.83
CA ILE A 184 13.21 -8.11 1.25
C ILE A 184 14.23 -7.33 0.42
N GLU A 185 13.75 -6.49 -0.51
CA GLU A 185 14.61 -5.56 -1.25
C GLU A 185 15.37 -4.72 -0.22
N THR A 186 16.63 -5.07 0.04
CA THR A 186 17.52 -4.22 0.81
C THR A 186 17.81 -3.00 -0.05
N GLY A 187 17.22 -1.86 0.32
CA GLY A 187 17.59 -0.58 -0.24
C GLY A 187 19.12 -0.42 -0.22
N ASN A 188 19.68 -0.02 -1.36
CA ASN A 188 21.12 0.18 -1.55
C ASN A 188 21.73 0.96 -0.38
N GLY A 189 22.45 0.27 0.52
CA GLY A 189 23.28 0.89 1.57
C GLY A 189 23.14 0.34 2.98
N ASP A 190 22.08 -0.41 3.31
CA ASP A 190 21.91 -0.94 4.66
C ASP A 190 22.68 -2.24 4.89
N ARG A 191 23.35 -2.34 6.04
CA ARG A 191 23.98 -3.59 6.51
C ARG A 191 22.93 -4.68 6.51
N VAL A 192 23.21 -5.78 5.79
CA VAL A 192 22.39 -7.00 5.81
C VAL A 192 22.12 -7.39 7.26
N ASP A 193 20.86 -7.27 7.67
CA ASP A 193 20.43 -7.62 9.01
C ASP A 193 20.28 -9.15 9.10
N TYR A 194 21.40 -9.82 9.40
CA TYR A 194 21.47 -11.27 9.54
C TYR A 194 20.52 -11.86 10.59
N SER A 195 19.83 -11.03 11.39
CA SER A 195 18.81 -11.47 12.34
C SER A 195 17.46 -11.82 11.67
N LYS A 196 17.22 -11.34 10.44
CA LYS A 196 15.95 -11.52 9.70
C LYS A 196 16.07 -12.57 8.59
N ARG A 197 16.62 -13.75 8.90
CA ARG A 197 16.85 -14.83 7.92
C ARG A 197 15.58 -15.48 7.33
N GLY A 198 14.39 -14.90 7.49
CA GLY A 198 13.16 -15.38 6.84
C GLY A 198 12.87 -16.85 7.12
N PHE A 199 13.16 -17.34 8.34
CA PHE A 199 13.05 -18.77 8.68
C PHE A 199 11.61 -19.30 8.57
N ILE A 200 10.63 -18.40 8.57
CA ILE A 200 9.19 -18.71 8.52
C ILE A 200 8.54 -17.73 7.54
N HIS A 201 7.95 -18.27 6.47
CA HIS A 201 7.12 -17.50 5.54
C HIS A 201 5.67 -17.63 5.97
N SER A 202 5.18 -16.64 6.71
CA SER A 202 3.76 -16.56 7.10
C SER A 202 2.88 -16.20 5.92
N VAL A 203 1.70 -16.80 5.87
CA VAL A 203 0.68 -16.57 4.85
C VAL A 203 -0.69 -16.44 5.51
N LEU A 204 -1.57 -15.65 4.90
CA LEU A 204 -2.95 -15.47 5.30
C LEU A 204 -3.89 -16.28 4.41
N ASP A 205 -5.08 -16.58 4.92
CA ASP A 205 -6.14 -17.18 4.12
C ASP A 205 -6.40 -16.37 2.83
N GLY A 206 -6.43 -17.07 1.69
CA GLY A 206 -6.60 -16.49 0.36
C GLY A 206 -5.31 -16.02 -0.34
N ASP A 207 -4.16 -15.98 0.35
CA ASP A 207 -2.89 -15.55 -0.24
C ASP A 207 -2.44 -16.47 -1.39
N ILE A 208 -1.85 -15.89 -2.43
CA ILE A 208 -1.23 -16.65 -3.51
C ILE A 208 0.15 -17.10 -3.04
N LEU A 209 0.36 -18.41 -2.99
CA LEU A 209 1.62 -19.04 -2.55
C LEU A 209 2.56 -19.22 -3.73
N MET A 210 2.06 -19.88 -4.77
CA MET A 210 2.84 -20.22 -5.97
C MET A 210 1.98 -20.05 -7.22
N GLU A 211 2.64 -19.72 -8.32
CA GLU A 211 2.03 -19.63 -9.64
C GLU A 211 2.89 -20.35 -10.67
N TYR A 212 2.31 -21.34 -11.35
CA TYR A 212 2.95 -22.01 -12.48
C TYR A 212 2.39 -21.48 -13.79
N ILE A 213 3.21 -20.80 -14.58
CA ILE A 213 2.88 -20.33 -15.93
C ILE A 213 3.07 -21.50 -16.89
N LYS A 214 2.01 -21.86 -17.64
CA LYS A 214 2.05 -22.98 -18.57
C LYS A 214 2.82 -22.62 -19.85
N PRO A 215 3.57 -23.58 -20.42
CA PRO A 215 4.27 -23.38 -21.68
C PRO A 215 3.25 -23.14 -22.81
N LYS A 216 3.51 -22.15 -23.67
CA LYS A 216 2.63 -21.80 -24.79
C LYS A 216 3.45 -21.52 -26.04
N LYS A 217 3.30 -22.40 -27.05
CA LYS A 217 3.93 -22.21 -28.36
C LYS A 217 3.44 -20.91 -29.00
N GLY A 218 4.37 -20.14 -29.53
CA GLY A 218 4.08 -18.93 -30.28
C GLY A 218 3.30 -19.21 -31.57
N LYS A 219 2.84 -18.16 -32.25
CA LYS A 219 2.25 -18.23 -33.59
C LYS A 219 3.34 -18.03 -34.62
N ALA A 220 3.27 -18.77 -35.71
CA ALA A 220 4.18 -18.62 -36.84
C ALA A 220 3.97 -17.30 -37.60
N GLY A 221 5.01 -16.87 -38.29
CA GLY A 221 5.01 -15.70 -39.16
C GLY A 221 5.56 -16.00 -40.56
N ARG A 222 5.49 -15.01 -41.44
CA ARG A 222 6.14 -15.00 -42.75
C ARG A 222 6.73 -13.62 -42.96
N ASN A 223 8.01 -13.53 -43.32
CA ASN A 223 8.66 -12.25 -43.53
C ASN A 223 8.48 -11.72 -44.97
N CYS A 224 8.90 -10.48 -45.23
CA CYS A 224 8.73 -9.83 -46.55
C CYS A 224 9.65 -10.40 -47.66
N ARG A 225 10.50 -11.39 -47.35
CA ARG A 225 11.23 -12.18 -48.34
C ARG A 225 10.46 -13.44 -48.75
N GLY A 226 9.34 -13.71 -48.10
CA GLY A 226 8.63 -14.96 -48.22
C GLY A 226 9.36 -16.11 -47.54
N GLU A 227 10.04 -15.90 -46.40
CA GLU A 227 10.65 -16.94 -45.54
C GLU A 227 9.73 -17.26 -44.33
N PHE A 228 9.57 -18.55 -43.98
CA PHE A 228 8.64 -19.00 -42.93
C PHE A 228 9.34 -18.88 -41.60
N LEU A 229 8.67 -18.28 -40.63
CA LEU A 229 9.21 -18.08 -39.29
C LEU A 229 8.48 -19.02 -38.34
N GLU A 230 9.08 -20.19 -38.12
CA GLU A 230 8.58 -21.14 -37.14
C GLU A 230 8.96 -20.69 -35.71
N PRO A 231 7.99 -20.59 -34.78
CA PRO A 231 8.30 -20.26 -33.40
C PRO A 231 8.95 -21.48 -32.73
N PRO A 232 9.95 -21.28 -31.86
CA PRO A 232 10.59 -22.39 -31.16
C PRO A 232 9.58 -23.14 -30.29
N GLU A 233 9.82 -24.44 -30.07
CA GLU A 233 9.04 -25.21 -29.10
C GLU A 233 9.26 -24.65 -27.68
N PRO A 234 8.21 -24.55 -26.85
CA PRO A 234 8.36 -24.07 -25.48
C PRO A 234 9.17 -25.05 -24.64
N GLU A 235 10.09 -24.53 -23.85
CA GLU A 235 10.81 -25.34 -22.87
C GLU A 235 9.92 -25.60 -21.64
N VAL A 236 9.93 -26.85 -21.16
CA VAL A 236 9.23 -27.28 -19.94
C VAL A 236 10.28 -27.77 -18.94
N LYS A 237 10.59 -26.93 -17.94
CA LYS A 237 11.62 -27.17 -16.93
C LYS A 237 11.06 -27.10 -15.50
N PHE A 238 9.98 -26.36 -15.28
CA PHE A 238 9.46 -26.00 -13.97
C PHE A 238 8.07 -26.56 -13.69
N ALA A 239 7.64 -27.56 -14.47
CA ALA A 239 6.41 -28.29 -14.23
C ALA A 239 6.33 -28.75 -12.76
N PRO A 240 5.24 -28.41 -12.03
CA PRO A 240 5.11 -28.79 -10.64
C PRO A 240 5.15 -30.31 -10.47
N ASP A 241 6.14 -30.81 -9.72
CA ASP A 241 6.29 -32.22 -9.33
C ASP A 241 6.09 -32.40 -7.82
N PHE A 242 5.45 -31.44 -7.16
CA PHE A 242 5.12 -31.48 -5.73
C PHE A 242 3.63 -31.69 -5.52
N ASN A 243 3.27 -32.16 -4.33
CA ASN A 243 1.88 -32.24 -3.89
C ASN A 243 1.52 -31.05 -2.99
N VAL A 244 0.22 -30.80 -2.83
CA VAL A 244 -0.31 -29.90 -1.81
C VAL A 244 -1.35 -30.64 -0.98
N ASP A 245 -1.48 -30.31 0.30
CA ASP A 245 -2.54 -30.87 1.15
C ASP A 245 -3.83 -30.03 1.08
N ASP A 246 -4.78 -30.33 1.97
CA ASP A 246 -6.08 -29.67 2.06
C ASP A 246 -6.03 -28.22 2.54
N THR A 247 -4.89 -27.76 3.09
CA THR A 247 -4.68 -26.37 3.51
C THR A 247 -4.38 -25.43 2.34
N ILE A 248 -4.16 -25.97 1.14
CA ILE A 248 -3.84 -25.20 -0.06
C ILE A 248 -4.87 -25.54 -1.16
N GLU A 249 -5.38 -24.51 -1.82
CA GLU A 249 -6.24 -24.63 -3.00
C GLU A 249 -5.41 -24.62 -4.28
N THR A 250 -5.66 -25.56 -5.17
CA THR A 250 -5.12 -25.55 -6.54
C THR A 250 -6.20 -25.08 -7.51
N VAL A 251 -5.94 -23.96 -8.19
CA VAL A 251 -6.81 -23.41 -9.24
C VAL A 251 -6.11 -23.56 -10.58
N ASP A 252 -6.58 -24.50 -11.39
CA ASP A 252 -6.03 -24.77 -12.72
C ASP A 252 -6.78 -23.97 -13.80
N ASN A 253 -6.09 -23.02 -14.44
CA ASN A 253 -6.60 -22.21 -15.52
C ASN A 253 -5.97 -22.61 -16.87
N LYS A 254 -6.44 -21.97 -17.96
CA LYS A 254 -5.89 -22.20 -19.30
C LYS A 254 -4.40 -21.82 -19.43
N GLU A 255 -3.98 -20.73 -18.78
CA GLU A 255 -2.63 -20.17 -18.95
C GLU A 255 -1.70 -20.40 -17.74
N ASN A 256 -2.25 -20.68 -16.56
CA ASN A 256 -1.48 -20.90 -15.34
C ASN A 256 -2.18 -21.86 -14.37
N ILE A 257 -1.43 -22.33 -13.37
CA ILE A 257 -1.94 -23.01 -12.17
C ILE A 257 -1.59 -22.14 -10.96
N ILE A 258 -2.59 -21.77 -10.16
CA ILE A 258 -2.41 -20.93 -8.97
C ILE A 258 -2.61 -21.79 -7.72
N TYR A 259 -1.69 -21.69 -6.77
CA TYR A 259 -1.78 -22.32 -5.45
C TYR A 259 -2.10 -21.24 -4.40
N ARG A 260 -3.28 -21.31 -3.77
CA ARG A 260 -3.72 -20.34 -2.74
C ARG A 260 -3.79 -20.97 -1.36
N ALA A 261 -3.51 -20.19 -0.33
CA ALA A 261 -3.80 -20.58 1.05
C ALA A 261 -5.31 -20.69 1.28
N LYS A 262 -5.75 -21.74 1.98
CA LYS A 262 -7.11 -21.86 2.55
C LYS A 262 -7.15 -21.61 4.06
N ALA A 263 -5.99 -21.39 4.66
CA ALA A 263 -5.80 -21.17 6.08
C ALA A 263 -4.60 -20.25 6.30
N SER A 264 -4.65 -19.46 7.37
CA SER A 264 -3.51 -18.66 7.81
C SER A 264 -2.50 -19.52 8.58
N GLY A 265 -1.21 -19.24 8.45
CA GLY A 265 -0.15 -19.99 9.11
C GLY A 265 1.21 -19.75 8.46
N TYR A 266 2.07 -20.78 8.43
CA TYR A 266 3.35 -20.75 7.71
C TYR A 266 3.50 -21.92 6.75
N ILE A 267 4.23 -21.71 5.66
CA ILE A 267 4.47 -22.74 4.64
C ILE A 267 5.53 -23.74 5.12
N SER A 268 5.21 -25.03 5.02
CA SER A 268 6.08 -26.17 5.32
C SER A 268 6.11 -27.14 4.15
N LEU A 269 7.28 -27.67 3.83
CA LEU A 269 7.46 -28.72 2.83
C LEU A 269 7.83 -30.04 3.52
N ASP A 270 6.90 -30.99 3.59
CA ASP A 270 7.13 -32.31 4.18
C ASP A 270 7.05 -33.37 3.06
N ALA A 271 8.12 -34.12 2.84
CA ALA A 271 8.17 -35.23 1.88
C ALA A 271 7.56 -34.88 0.50
N ASN A 272 7.96 -33.74 -0.06
CA ASN A 272 7.49 -33.21 -1.35
C ASN A 272 6.01 -32.76 -1.38
N THR A 273 5.41 -32.51 -0.20
CA THR A 273 4.06 -31.96 -0.07
C THR A 273 4.10 -30.62 0.66
N TYR A 274 3.63 -29.56 0.00
CA TYR A 274 3.45 -28.25 0.62
C TYR A 274 2.18 -28.23 1.47
N LYS A 275 2.29 -27.60 2.63
CA LYS A 275 1.18 -27.40 3.56
C LYS A 275 1.36 -26.16 4.41
N ILE A 276 0.27 -25.68 4.97
CA ILE A 276 0.22 -24.56 5.92
C ILE A 276 0.04 -25.12 7.32
N LYS A 277 0.97 -24.81 8.22
CA LYS A 277 0.90 -25.17 9.64
C LYS A 277 0.64 -23.91 10.48
N SER A 278 -0.14 -24.04 11.54
CA SER A 278 -0.42 -22.96 12.49
C SER A 278 0.44 -23.07 13.75
N GLU A 279 0.79 -24.28 14.17
CA GLU A 279 1.55 -24.53 15.40
C GLU A 279 3.01 -24.88 15.07
N MET A 280 3.93 -24.26 15.80
CA MET A 280 5.35 -24.56 15.71
C MET A 280 5.95 -24.75 17.11
N ASP A 281 6.68 -25.86 17.28
CA ASP A 281 7.52 -26.12 18.45
C ASP A 281 8.98 -25.82 18.12
N VAL A 282 9.63 -24.96 18.92
CA VAL A 282 11.04 -24.59 18.77
C VAL A 282 11.75 -24.79 20.10
N GLY A 283 13.00 -25.25 20.07
CA GLY A 283 13.82 -25.35 21.30
C GLY A 283 14.24 -23.98 21.83
N GLU A 284 14.94 -23.19 21.01
CA GLU A 284 15.38 -21.84 21.34
C GLU A 284 15.21 -20.91 20.13
N ILE A 285 14.86 -19.64 20.39
CA ILE A 285 14.89 -18.56 19.41
C ILE A 285 16.14 -17.75 19.67
N SER A 286 17.17 -17.96 18.85
CA SER A 286 18.44 -17.26 18.97
C SER A 286 18.96 -16.86 17.59
N PHE A 287 19.95 -15.97 17.56
CA PHE A 287 20.64 -15.61 16.33
C PHE A 287 21.24 -16.82 15.60
N LYS A 288 21.55 -17.91 16.33
CA LYS A 288 22.15 -19.12 15.77
C LYS A 288 21.12 -20.09 15.20
N THR A 289 19.91 -20.10 15.73
CA THR A 289 18.86 -21.05 15.35
C THR A 289 17.90 -20.43 14.34
N THR A 290 16.88 -19.72 14.83
CA THR A 290 15.76 -19.22 14.01
C THR A 290 15.95 -17.77 13.57
N GLY A 291 16.76 -16.99 14.30
CA GLY A 291 16.71 -15.53 14.20
C GLY A 291 15.38 -14.97 14.73
N SER A 292 15.13 -13.68 14.44
CA SER A 292 13.88 -13.00 14.79
C SER A 292 12.73 -13.54 13.92
N ILE A 293 11.56 -13.68 14.53
CA ILE A 293 10.35 -14.21 13.88
C ILE A 293 9.33 -13.08 13.82
N SER A 294 8.86 -12.74 12.61
CA SER A 294 7.82 -11.74 12.43
C SER A 294 6.79 -12.27 11.44
N THR A 295 5.67 -12.72 11.99
CA THR A 295 4.54 -13.30 11.23
C THR A 295 3.32 -12.37 11.17
N GLY A 296 3.38 -11.24 11.90
CA GLY A 296 2.26 -10.35 12.08
C GLY A 296 1.22 -10.90 13.08
N LEU A 297 0.55 -10.00 13.78
CA LEU A 297 -0.48 -10.33 14.78
C LEU A 297 -1.78 -10.91 14.18
N ASP A 298 -1.96 -10.78 12.87
CA ASP A 298 -3.13 -11.26 12.13
C ASP A 298 -2.93 -12.65 11.52
N SER A 299 -1.72 -13.19 11.58
CA SER A 299 -1.48 -14.59 11.24
C SER A 299 -2.06 -15.51 12.33
N ASP A 300 -2.41 -16.75 11.99
CA ASP A 300 -2.86 -17.75 12.97
C ASP A 300 -1.69 -18.57 13.55
N VAL A 301 -0.48 -18.00 13.55
CA VAL A 301 0.73 -18.68 14.03
C VAL A 301 0.78 -18.68 15.55
N SER A 302 0.85 -19.89 16.12
CA SER A 302 1.04 -20.16 17.54
C SER A 302 2.39 -20.83 17.76
N LEU A 303 3.20 -20.28 18.65
CA LEU A 303 4.58 -20.69 18.85
C LEU A 303 4.78 -21.22 20.27
N SER A 304 5.35 -22.42 20.40
CA SER A 304 5.76 -22.99 21.67
C SER A 304 7.29 -23.11 21.70
N VAL A 305 7.93 -22.32 22.57
CA VAL A 305 9.38 -22.31 22.73
C VAL A 305 9.75 -23.02 24.02
N LYS A 306 10.51 -24.13 23.91
CA LYS A 306 10.84 -25.00 25.05
C LYS A 306 12.36 -25.12 25.22
N GLU A 307 12.91 -24.34 26.13
CA GLU A 307 14.30 -24.44 26.58
C GLU A 307 14.36 -24.90 28.04
N ASN A 308 14.92 -26.10 28.25
CA ASN A 308 14.96 -26.74 29.57
C ASN A 308 16.22 -26.38 30.36
N ASP A 309 17.25 -25.83 29.72
CA ASP A 309 18.47 -25.39 30.39
C ASP A 309 18.28 -24.01 31.04
N SER A 310 18.31 -23.98 32.38
CA SER A 310 18.20 -22.75 33.17
C SER A 310 19.26 -21.68 32.88
N GLN A 311 20.40 -22.06 32.29
CA GLN A 311 21.48 -21.15 31.91
C GLN A 311 21.28 -20.54 30.51
N LYS A 312 20.29 -21.03 29.77
CA LYS A 312 19.95 -20.54 28.44
C LYS A 312 18.65 -19.77 28.46
N ASP A 313 18.55 -18.84 27.52
CA ASP A 313 17.32 -18.11 27.26
C ASP A 313 16.55 -18.83 26.14
N ALA A 314 15.26 -19.07 26.36
CA ALA A 314 14.34 -19.54 25.33
C ALA A 314 14.20 -18.51 24.21
N ILE A 315 14.18 -17.22 24.58
CA ILE A 315 14.27 -16.10 23.65
C ILE A 315 15.60 -15.40 23.89
N GLY A 316 16.53 -15.56 22.96
CA GLY A 316 17.88 -15.04 23.06
C GLY A 316 17.95 -13.51 23.06
N SER A 317 19.13 -13.01 23.44
CA SER A 317 19.42 -11.58 23.49
C SER A 317 19.16 -10.88 22.15
N GLY A 318 18.40 -9.79 22.18
CA GLY A 318 18.14 -8.94 21.01
C GLY A 318 17.26 -9.56 19.93
N MET A 319 16.54 -10.66 20.24
CA MET A 319 15.58 -11.26 19.31
C MET A 319 14.24 -10.54 19.37
N ASP A 320 13.62 -10.37 18.21
CA ASP A 320 12.26 -9.86 18.06
C ASP A 320 11.33 -11.01 17.67
N VAL A 321 10.22 -11.15 18.38
CA VAL A 321 9.21 -12.18 18.12
C VAL A 321 7.84 -11.53 18.03
N GLU A 322 7.19 -11.67 16.88
CA GLU A 322 5.84 -11.20 16.59
C GLU A 322 4.98 -12.32 16.00
N VAL A 323 4.03 -12.81 16.81
CA VAL A 323 3.14 -13.94 16.51
C VAL A 323 1.78 -13.73 17.18
N LYS A 324 0.74 -14.47 16.81
CA LYS A 324 -0.57 -14.35 17.47
C LYS A 324 -0.54 -14.88 18.89
N GLU A 325 -0.01 -16.09 19.08
CA GLU A 325 0.11 -16.72 20.39
C GLU A 325 1.52 -17.26 20.62
N ILE A 326 2.04 -17.09 21.84
CA ILE A 326 3.34 -17.64 22.22
C ILE A 326 3.36 -18.20 23.64
N ASP A 327 3.89 -19.40 23.78
CA ASP A 327 4.13 -20.06 25.06
C ASP A 327 5.64 -20.32 25.22
N ILE A 328 6.26 -19.62 26.17
CA ILE A 328 7.70 -19.62 26.43
C ILE A 328 7.97 -20.40 27.71
N LYS A 329 8.47 -21.63 27.56
CA LYS A 329 9.01 -22.45 28.64
C LYS A 329 10.52 -22.22 28.72
N GLY A 330 10.90 -21.17 29.42
CA GLY A 330 12.29 -20.77 29.63
C GLY A 330 12.42 -19.26 29.85
N ASN A 331 13.66 -18.77 29.88
CA ASN A 331 13.95 -17.38 30.18
C ASN A 331 13.89 -16.48 28.93
N VAL A 332 13.58 -15.20 29.12
CA VAL A 332 13.62 -14.17 28.08
C VAL A 332 14.84 -13.29 28.30
N GLY A 333 15.75 -13.29 27.33
CA GLY A 333 17.05 -12.66 27.40
C GLY A 333 17.03 -11.12 27.31
N PRO A 334 18.22 -10.48 27.44
CA PRO A 334 18.35 -9.03 27.40
C PRO A 334 17.96 -8.44 26.04
N ASN A 335 17.25 -7.31 26.06
CA ASN A 335 16.80 -6.58 24.86
C ASN A 335 15.93 -7.42 23.91
N ALA A 336 15.40 -8.55 24.36
CA ALA A 336 14.44 -9.32 23.60
C ALA A 336 13.07 -8.60 23.60
N LYS A 337 12.39 -8.65 22.46
CA LYS A 337 11.06 -8.07 22.28
C LYS A 337 10.08 -9.17 21.90
N VAL A 338 9.00 -9.30 22.67
CA VAL A 338 7.92 -10.25 22.39
C VAL A 338 6.63 -9.47 22.22
N VAL A 339 5.99 -9.60 21.06
CA VAL A 339 4.72 -8.96 20.73
C VAL A 339 3.73 -10.03 20.29
N ALA A 340 2.61 -10.17 21.00
CA ALA A 340 1.59 -11.17 20.68
C ALA A 340 0.17 -10.70 21.02
N LYS A 341 -0.86 -11.48 20.65
CA LYS A 341 -2.21 -11.33 21.23
C LYS A 341 -2.29 -12.05 22.58
N ARG A 342 -1.72 -13.27 22.67
CA ARG A 342 -1.57 -14.03 23.92
C ARG A 342 -0.11 -14.43 24.13
N ALA A 343 0.44 -14.17 25.31
CA ALA A 343 1.80 -14.58 25.67
C ALA A 343 1.87 -15.20 27.07
N THR A 344 2.48 -16.38 27.18
CA THR A 344 2.79 -17.04 28.45
C THR A 344 4.30 -17.18 28.59
N ILE A 345 4.87 -16.77 29.72
CA ILE A 345 6.29 -16.91 30.05
C ILE A 345 6.42 -17.65 31.38
N GLU A 346 6.80 -18.92 31.33
CA GLU A 346 6.98 -19.76 32.54
C GLU A 346 8.32 -19.48 33.26
N GLY A 347 9.30 -18.87 32.58
CA GLY A 347 10.60 -18.51 33.16
C GLY A 347 10.68 -17.07 33.67
N GLN A 348 11.89 -16.50 33.67
CA GLN A 348 12.14 -15.12 34.08
C GLN A 348 12.44 -14.19 32.89
N THR A 349 11.99 -12.94 32.99
CA THR A 349 12.33 -11.89 32.02
C THR A 349 13.57 -11.11 32.47
N HIS A 350 14.38 -10.66 31.51
CA HIS A 350 15.50 -9.77 31.79
C HIS A 350 15.01 -8.33 32.03
N LYS A 351 15.77 -7.52 32.80
CA LYS A 351 15.41 -6.11 33.09
C LYS A 351 15.24 -5.20 31.86
N SER A 352 15.83 -5.58 30.73
CA SER A 352 15.76 -4.83 29.48
C SER A 352 14.88 -5.49 28.41
N SER A 353 14.19 -6.57 28.73
CA SER A 353 13.24 -7.18 27.79
C SER A 353 11.94 -6.38 27.74
N TYR A 354 11.27 -6.42 26.60
CA TYR A 354 9.98 -5.78 26.39
C TYR A 354 8.96 -6.82 25.93
N ILE A 355 7.84 -6.92 26.65
CA ILE A 355 6.77 -7.88 26.35
C ILE A 355 5.48 -7.10 26.19
N LYS A 356 4.79 -7.32 25.05
CA LYS A 356 3.49 -6.71 24.76
C LYS A 356 2.51 -7.79 24.33
N ALA A 357 1.41 -7.96 25.07
CA ALA A 357 0.31 -8.82 24.66
C ALA A 357 -1.03 -8.42 25.27
N ASP A 358 -2.14 -8.72 24.59
CA ASP A 358 -3.48 -8.42 25.13
C ASP A 358 -3.75 -9.26 26.39
N ASP A 359 -3.45 -10.56 26.35
CA ASP A 359 -3.43 -11.46 27.51
C ASP A 359 -1.99 -11.94 27.78
N LEU A 360 -1.47 -11.56 28.95
CA LEU A 360 -0.07 -11.77 29.31
C LEU A 360 0.04 -12.48 30.66
N THR A 361 0.64 -13.66 30.67
CA THR A 361 0.97 -14.40 31.90
C THR A 361 2.49 -14.56 32.03
N ILE A 362 3.09 -14.06 33.12
CA ILE A 362 4.54 -14.15 33.37
C ILE A 362 4.79 -14.73 34.74
N ASN A 363 5.73 -15.67 34.85
CA ASN A 363 6.15 -16.21 36.14
C ASN A 363 7.01 -15.19 36.91
N VAL A 364 8.20 -14.81 36.42
CA VAL A 364 9.06 -13.81 37.07
C VAL A 364 9.34 -12.64 36.13
N HIS A 365 8.88 -11.44 36.48
CA HIS A 365 9.01 -10.26 35.63
C HIS A 365 9.98 -9.22 36.19
N LYS A 366 11.01 -8.86 35.42
CA LYS A 366 11.99 -7.80 35.73
C LYS A 366 12.03 -6.69 34.68
N GLY A 367 11.50 -6.93 33.48
CA GLY A 367 11.55 -6.01 32.33
C GLY A 367 10.35 -5.07 32.24
N ALA A 368 9.93 -4.76 31.01
CA ALA A 368 8.72 -3.99 30.72
C ALA A 368 7.62 -4.90 30.14
N ALA A 369 6.42 -4.83 30.71
CA ALA A 369 5.24 -5.58 30.27
C ALA A 369 4.09 -4.61 29.94
N VAL A 370 3.47 -4.76 28.78
CA VAL A 370 2.34 -3.93 28.33
C VAL A 370 1.21 -4.83 27.85
N GLY A 371 -0.04 -4.58 28.26
CA GLY A 371 -1.14 -5.46 27.89
C GLY A 371 -2.51 -5.08 28.43
N ASP A 372 -3.56 -5.79 28.00
CA ASP A 372 -4.91 -5.53 28.51
C ASP A 372 -5.15 -6.25 29.83
N ILE A 373 -4.85 -7.55 29.89
CA ILE A 373 -4.93 -8.40 31.06
C ILE A 373 -3.54 -8.96 31.34
N ILE A 374 -2.96 -8.59 32.48
CA ILE A 374 -1.61 -9.02 32.85
C ILE A 374 -1.65 -9.77 34.18
N LYS A 375 -1.14 -10.99 34.19
CA LYS A 375 -0.97 -11.83 35.38
C LYS A 375 0.50 -12.12 35.61
N ILE A 376 1.03 -11.72 36.77
CA ILE A 376 2.44 -11.93 37.12
C ILE A 376 2.53 -12.70 38.43
N THR A 377 3.24 -13.83 38.45
CA THR A 377 3.45 -14.57 39.70
C THR A 377 4.39 -13.80 40.64
N ARG A 378 5.52 -13.32 40.13
CA ARG A 378 6.52 -12.54 40.88
C ARG A 378 6.98 -11.33 40.08
N LEU A 379 6.67 -10.13 40.55
CA LEU A 379 7.23 -8.89 40.03
C LEU A 379 8.49 -8.53 40.81
N GLU A 380 9.62 -8.37 40.12
CA GLU A 380 10.93 -8.05 40.71
C GLU A 380 11.53 -6.81 40.02
N HIS A 381 11.20 -5.61 40.53
CA HIS A 381 11.65 -4.33 39.96
C HIS A 381 11.23 -4.04 38.50
N GLY A 382 10.34 -4.83 37.92
CA GLY A 382 9.81 -4.62 36.56
C GLY A 382 8.83 -3.46 36.47
N SER A 383 8.55 -3.05 35.22
CA SER A 383 7.49 -2.10 34.87
C SER A 383 6.33 -2.85 34.20
N VAL A 384 5.11 -2.52 34.59
CA VAL A 384 3.87 -3.13 34.09
C VAL A 384 2.87 -2.03 33.76
N ASP A 385 2.34 -2.04 32.55
CA ASP A 385 1.30 -1.10 32.10
C ASP A 385 0.14 -1.86 31.47
N GLY A 386 -1.07 -1.74 32.01
CA GLY A 386 -2.20 -2.41 31.40
C GLY A 386 -3.60 -1.97 31.83
N LYS A 387 -4.65 -2.67 31.39
CA LYS A 387 -6.01 -2.35 31.85
C LYS A 387 -6.29 -3.02 33.20
N LYS A 388 -6.06 -4.33 33.30
CA LYS A 388 -6.22 -5.11 34.53
C LYS A 388 -4.92 -5.85 34.85
N VAL A 389 -4.37 -5.60 36.02
CA VAL A 389 -3.10 -6.21 36.45
C VAL A 389 -3.30 -6.99 37.75
N GLU A 390 -2.97 -8.27 37.72
CA GLU A 390 -2.99 -9.17 38.88
C GLU A 390 -1.56 -9.66 39.16
N ILE A 391 -1.05 -9.41 40.37
CA ILE A 391 0.29 -9.80 40.78
C ILE A 391 0.21 -10.66 42.02
N VAL A 392 0.68 -11.90 41.96
CA VAL A 392 0.65 -12.81 43.12
C VAL A 392 1.62 -12.35 44.19
N GLN A 393 2.84 -11.96 43.82
CA GLN A 393 3.86 -11.40 44.72
C GLN A 393 4.61 -10.24 44.06
N ALA A 394 4.62 -9.07 44.69
CA ALA A 394 5.32 -7.88 44.21
C ALA A 394 6.50 -7.51 45.13
N VAL A 395 7.71 -7.48 44.57
CA VAL A 395 8.96 -7.09 45.24
C VAL A 395 9.62 -5.98 44.43
N GLY A 396 9.30 -4.73 44.78
CA GLY A 396 9.65 -3.58 43.97
C GLY A 396 8.93 -3.57 42.61
N GLY A 397 9.07 -2.46 41.89
CA GLY A 397 8.55 -2.31 40.53
C GLY A 397 7.49 -1.22 40.41
N ASN A 398 7.14 -0.92 39.16
CA ASN A 398 6.21 0.13 38.80
C ASN A 398 5.02 -0.48 38.08
N ILE A 399 3.82 -0.34 38.64
CA ILE A 399 2.59 -0.92 38.12
C ILE A 399 1.65 0.21 37.77
N LYS A 400 1.17 0.25 36.53
CA LYS A 400 0.18 1.20 36.06
C LYS A 400 -1.00 0.44 35.48
N ALA A 401 -2.21 0.67 36.02
CA ALA A 401 -3.39 0.05 35.43
C ALA A 401 -4.70 0.79 35.65
N LYS A 402 -5.81 0.31 35.07
CA LYS A 402 -7.13 0.71 35.55
C LYS A 402 -7.41 0.10 36.91
N ASP A 403 -7.19 -1.21 37.01
CA ASP A 403 -7.40 -2.01 38.20
C ASP A 403 -6.15 -2.83 38.53
N ILE A 404 -5.69 -2.74 39.77
CA ILE A 404 -4.50 -3.42 40.28
C ILE A 404 -4.91 -4.32 41.46
N GLU A 405 -4.55 -5.59 41.37
CA GLU A 405 -4.70 -6.57 42.44
C GLU A 405 -3.33 -7.15 42.80
N ILE A 406 -2.94 -7.08 44.08
CA ILE A 406 -1.68 -7.60 44.60
C ILE A 406 -1.96 -8.62 45.70
N GLY A 407 -1.49 -9.85 45.51
CA GLY A 407 -1.58 -10.92 46.50
C GLY A 407 -0.70 -10.61 47.72
N LEU A 408 0.62 -10.62 47.54
CA LEU A 408 1.60 -10.29 48.56
C LEU A 408 2.44 -9.08 48.12
N CYS A 409 2.28 -7.97 48.82
CA CYS A 409 3.04 -6.74 48.57
C CYS A 409 4.23 -6.67 49.54
N ALA A 410 5.46 -6.71 49.00
CA ALA A 410 6.69 -6.55 49.77
C ALA A 410 7.04 -5.06 49.88
N SER A 411 8.28 -4.68 49.55
CA SER A 411 8.77 -3.30 49.69
C SER A 411 9.01 -2.62 48.34
N PHE A 412 9.01 -1.28 48.33
CA PHE A 412 9.35 -0.43 47.18
C PHE A 412 8.45 -0.60 45.94
N VAL A 413 7.21 -1.08 46.12
CA VAL A 413 6.22 -1.18 45.05
C VAL A 413 5.58 0.18 44.82
N LYS A 414 5.56 0.62 43.57
CA LYS A 414 4.84 1.82 43.12
C LYS A 414 3.67 1.37 42.27
N ALA A 415 2.45 1.42 42.80
CA ALA A 415 1.25 1.06 42.06
C ALA A 415 0.40 2.31 41.81
N THR A 416 0.15 2.62 40.54
CA THR A 416 -0.71 3.74 40.13
C THR A 416 -1.91 3.18 39.39
N ALA A 417 -3.12 3.33 39.94
CA ALA A 417 -4.34 2.90 39.29
C ALA A 417 -5.24 4.10 38.92
N SER A 418 -6.11 3.96 37.92
CA SER A 418 -7.15 4.97 37.69
C SER A 418 -8.44 4.73 38.48
N ARG A 419 -8.64 3.53 39.04
CA ARG A 419 -9.86 3.19 39.78
C ARG A 419 -9.61 2.40 41.06
N LEU A 420 -8.92 1.26 40.99
CA LEU A 420 -8.82 0.34 42.14
C LEU A 420 -7.38 -0.15 42.35
N ILE A 421 -6.93 -0.10 43.59
CA ILE A 421 -5.76 -0.84 44.08
C ILE A 421 -6.21 -1.72 45.23
N GLU A 422 -6.04 -3.04 45.09
CA GLU A 422 -6.37 -4.02 46.13
C GLU A 422 -5.14 -4.83 46.53
N ILE A 423 -4.89 -4.93 47.83
CA ILE A 423 -3.75 -5.65 48.41
C ILE A 423 -4.32 -6.70 49.38
N LYS A 424 -4.01 -7.98 49.13
CA LYS A 424 -4.49 -9.08 49.99
C LYS A 424 -3.63 -9.23 51.26
N LYS A 425 -2.31 -9.15 51.12
CA LYS A 425 -1.33 -9.25 52.22
C LYS A 425 -0.22 -8.22 52.03
N LEU A 426 0.07 -7.45 53.08
CA LEU A 426 1.14 -6.46 53.10
C LEU A 426 2.26 -6.98 54.01
N HIS A 427 3.46 -7.17 53.46
CA HIS A 427 4.61 -7.72 54.19
C HIS A 427 5.78 -6.73 54.31
N GLY A 428 5.98 -5.88 53.29
CA GLY A 428 7.06 -4.90 53.30
C GLY A 428 6.59 -3.47 53.51
N SER A 429 7.50 -2.53 53.30
CA SER A 429 7.35 -1.10 53.56
C SER A 429 7.89 -0.27 52.39
N GLU A 430 7.79 1.05 52.46
CA GLU A 430 8.19 2.00 51.43
C GLU A 430 7.41 1.84 50.11
N ASN A 431 6.14 1.43 50.20
CA ASN A 431 5.26 1.32 49.05
C ASN A 431 4.47 2.62 48.83
N ILE A 432 4.22 2.94 47.55
CA ILE A 432 3.46 4.11 47.13
C ILE A 432 2.28 3.64 46.29
N PHE A 433 1.06 3.93 46.76
CA PHE A 433 -0.19 3.57 46.10
C PHE A 433 -0.89 4.85 45.65
N THR A 434 -1.02 5.04 44.35
CA THR A 434 -1.53 6.27 43.76
C THR A 434 -2.80 6.01 42.96
N ILE A 435 -3.85 6.79 43.19
CA ILE A 435 -4.98 6.90 42.29
C ILE A 435 -4.80 8.13 41.40
N ASP A 436 -4.74 7.89 40.09
CA ASP A 436 -4.59 8.92 39.05
C ASP A 436 -5.62 8.67 37.92
N PRO A 437 -6.72 9.43 37.86
CA PRO A 437 -7.74 9.28 36.82
C PRO A 437 -7.24 9.56 35.39
N LEU A 438 -6.10 10.27 35.26
CA LEU A 438 -5.47 10.67 34.00
C LEU A 438 -4.28 9.77 33.63
N LEU A 439 -4.19 8.58 34.23
CA LEU A 439 -3.06 7.66 34.04
C LEU A 439 -2.78 7.28 32.58
N GLN A 440 -3.80 7.13 31.74
CA GLN A 440 -3.66 6.71 30.34
C GLN A 440 -3.21 7.87 29.44
N GLU A 441 -2.21 7.65 28.58
CA GLU A 441 -1.62 8.67 27.70
C GLU A 441 -2.66 9.35 26.79
N ASP A 442 -3.63 8.59 26.27
CA ASP A 442 -4.75 9.10 25.46
C ASP A 442 -5.62 10.15 26.19
N LYS A 443 -5.56 10.20 27.52
CA LYS A 443 -6.32 11.14 28.36
C LYS A 443 -5.52 12.37 28.76
N LYS A 444 -4.18 12.37 28.65
CA LYS A 444 -3.33 13.50 29.03
C LYS A 444 -3.30 14.59 27.97
N ASP A 445 -3.11 14.22 26.70
CA ASP A 445 -3.08 15.18 25.59
C ASP A 445 -4.45 15.82 25.36
N GLY A 446 -5.52 15.02 25.48
CA GLY A 446 -6.89 15.53 25.41
C GLY A 446 -7.33 16.36 26.61
N PHE A 447 -6.58 16.44 27.72
CA PHE A 447 -7.00 17.20 28.91
C PHE A 447 -6.30 18.56 29.02
N SER A 448 -5.02 18.64 28.64
CA SER A 448 -4.25 19.89 28.67
C SER A 448 -4.78 20.92 27.66
N GLU A 449 -5.06 20.50 26.42
CA GLU A 449 -5.63 21.36 25.38
C GLU A 449 -7.06 21.81 25.69
N ASN A 450 -7.87 20.92 26.29
CA ASN A 450 -9.26 21.21 26.63
C ASN A 450 -9.40 22.26 27.75
N LYS A 451 -8.42 22.43 28.66
CA LYS A 451 -8.56 23.34 29.81
C LYS A 451 -8.55 24.82 29.41
N ASP A 452 -7.61 25.21 28.55
CA ASP A 452 -7.54 26.57 28.03
C ASP A 452 -8.72 26.87 27.10
N GLU A 453 -9.11 25.89 26.29
CA GLU A 453 -10.27 26.00 25.42
C GLU A 453 -11.58 26.16 26.22
N ILE A 454 -11.79 25.38 27.29
CA ILE A 454 -12.96 25.49 28.17
C ILE A 454 -13.02 26.88 28.81
N ASN A 455 -11.88 27.43 29.28
CA ASN A 455 -11.85 28.76 29.88
C ASN A 455 -12.18 29.86 28.87
N GLN A 456 -11.60 29.79 27.66
CA GLN A 456 -11.91 30.73 26.58
C GLN A 456 -13.37 30.63 26.13
N LEU A 457 -13.90 29.41 25.99
CA LEU A 457 -15.31 29.17 25.67
C LEU A 457 -16.24 29.70 26.77
N ARG A 458 -15.92 29.51 28.06
CA ARG A 458 -16.73 30.07 29.17
C ARG A 458 -16.83 31.58 29.10
N ILE A 459 -15.71 32.27 28.84
CA ILE A 459 -15.68 33.74 28.70
C ILE A 459 -16.50 34.15 27.47
N SER A 460 -16.25 33.52 26.32
CA SER A 460 -16.95 33.85 25.06
C SER A 460 -18.46 33.61 25.14
N VAL A 461 -18.90 32.49 25.73
CA VAL A 461 -20.32 32.18 25.94
C VAL A 461 -20.98 33.21 26.85
N LYS A 462 -20.28 33.69 27.89
CA LYS A 462 -20.78 34.74 28.79
C LYS A 462 -20.92 36.08 28.08
N GLU A 463 -19.96 36.46 27.26
CA GLU A 463 -19.99 37.70 26.47
C GLU A 463 -21.13 37.68 25.45
N ILE A 464 -21.25 36.61 24.68
CA ILE A 464 -22.31 36.46 23.67
C ILE A 464 -23.69 36.41 24.35
N LYS A 465 -23.82 35.75 25.51
CA LYS A 465 -25.08 35.76 26.27
C LYS A 465 -25.54 37.17 26.62
N ASN A 466 -24.61 38.01 27.12
CA ASN A 466 -24.91 39.40 27.44
C ASN A 466 -25.32 40.19 26.18
N GLU A 467 -24.69 39.91 25.04
CA GLU A 467 -25.02 40.54 23.76
C GLU A 467 -26.39 40.10 23.23
N VAL A 468 -26.71 38.80 23.31
CA VAL A 468 -28.04 38.24 23.00
C VAL A 468 -29.10 38.94 23.86
N GLU A 469 -28.90 39.04 25.18
CA GLU A 469 -29.85 39.72 26.07
C GLU A 469 -30.07 41.20 25.70
N LYS A 470 -29.00 41.90 25.30
CA LYS A 470 -29.05 43.30 24.85
C LYS A 470 -29.85 43.46 23.55
N TYR A 471 -29.57 42.66 22.54
CA TYR A 471 -30.27 42.73 21.25
C TYR A 471 -31.70 42.19 21.33
N GLN A 472 -31.98 41.20 22.18
CA GLN A 472 -33.35 40.75 22.47
C GLN A 472 -34.20 41.89 23.06
N ARG A 473 -33.66 42.67 24.00
CA ARG A 473 -34.35 43.86 24.54
C ARG A 473 -34.57 44.90 23.44
N LEU A 474 -33.53 45.22 22.66
CA LEU A 474 -33.62 46.21 21.57
C LEU A 474 -34.68 45.85 20.53
N VAL A 475 -34.75 44.57 20.10
CA VAL A 475 -35.77 44.10 19.15
C VAL A 475 -37.16 44.15 19.80
N ARG A 476 -37.29 43.67 21.04
CA ARG A 476 -38.57 43.68 21.78
C ARG A 476 -39.16 45.09 21.91
N ASP A 477 -38.35 46.04 22.36
CA ASP A 477 -38.78 47.42 22.61
C ASP A 477 -39.15 48.15 21.30
N ASN A 478 -38.48 47.81 20.19
CA ASN A 478 -38.72 48.44 18.89
C ASN A 478 -39.75 47.70 18.01
N THR A 479 -40.27 46.55 18.42
CA THR A 479 -41.18 45.72 17.62
C THR A 479 -42.50 46.44 17.30
N ALA A 480 -43.07 47.16 18.27
CA ALA A 480 -44.30 47.93 18.07
C ALA A 480 -44.11 49.05 17.04
N SER A 481 -43.01 49.81 17.16
CA SER A 481 -42.64 50.87 16.21
C SER A 481 -42.36 50.30 14.81
N PHE A 482 -41.71 49.14 14.72
CA PHE A 482 -41.45 48.46 13.45
C PHE A 482 -42.74 48.03 12.74
N ASN A 483 -43.69 47.44 13.47
CA ASN A 483 -44.97 47.03 12.90
C ASN A 483 -45.76 48.21 12.34
N GLU A 484 -45.68 49.37 12.99
CA GLU A 484 -46.27 50.61 12.49
C GLU A 484 -45.58 51.11 11.21
N VAL A 485 -44.24 51.13 11.19
CA VAL A 485 -43.44 51.48 10.01
C VAL A 485 -43.74 50.53 8.84
N LYS A 486 -43.86 49.22 9.10
CA LYS A 486 -44.22 48.20 8.11
C LYS A 486 -45.61 48.43 7.52
N LYS A 487 -46.62 48.72 8.35
CA LYS A 487 -47.99 49.05 7.91
C LYS A 487 -47.99 50.29 7.02
N ARG A 488 -47.26 51.34 7.40
CA ARG A 488 -47.14 52.59 6.62
C ARG A 488 -46.43 52.35 5.28
N LEU A 489 -45.35 51.57 5.26
CA LEU A 489 -44.65 51.19 4.03
C LEU A 489 -45.53 50.35 3.09
N MET A 490 -46.34 49.42 3.62
CA MET A 490 -47.32 48.68 2.80
C MET A 490 -48.40 49.59 2.21
N HIS A 491 -48.89 50.57 2.98
CA HIS A 491 -49.84 51.57 2.48
C HIS A 491 -49.25 52.39 1.32
N TYR A 492 -48.01 52.87 1.44
CA TYR A 492 -47.33 53.58 0.35
C TYR A 492 -47.13 52.70 -0.89
N LYS A 493 -46.76 51.42 -0.71
CA LYS A 493 -46.62 50.45 -1.80
C LYS A 493 -47.95 50.18 -2.53
N LYS A 494 -49.04 50.00 -1.78
CA LYS A 494 -50.37 49.69 -2.34
C LYS A 494 -50.97 50.86 -3.13
N ASN A 495 -50.64 52.09 -2.73
CA ASN A 495 -51.17 53.31 -3.34
C ASN A 495 -50.22 53.95 -4.37
N GLY A 496 -49.13 53.28 -4.76
CA GLY A 496 -48.20 53.79 -5.78
C GLY A 496 -47.39 55.03 -5.39
N ILE A 497 -47.28 55.34 -4.09
CA ILE A 497 -46.61 56.55 -3.58
C ILE A 497 -45.12 56.27 -3.35
N LYS A 498 -44.24 57.21 -3.75
CA LYS A 498 -42.79 57.11 -3.53
C LYS A 498 -42.48 57.04 -2.02
N MET A 499 -41.91 55.92 -1.59
CA MET A 499 -41.67 55.66 -0.16
C MET A 499 -40.62 56.63 0.42
N PRO A 500 -40.87 57.23 1.60
CA PRO A 500 -39.89 58.11 2.22
C PRO A 500 -38.65 57.34 2.69
N ALA A 501 -37.46 57.86 2.38
CA ALA A 501 -36.18 57.21 2.68
C ALA A 501 -35.97 56.94 4.18
N ALA A 502 -36.48 57.80 5.06
CA ALA A 502 -36.39 57.64 6.52
C ALA A 502 -37.10 56.37 7.03
N PHE A 503 -38.30 56.05 6.50
CA PHE A 503 -39.04 54.84 6.89
C PHE A 503 -38.36 53.59 6.35
N LEU A 504 -37.82 53.64 5.13
CA LEU A 504 -37.07 52.53 4.53
C LEU A 504 -35.78 52.24 5.32
N ASN A 505 -35.05 53.29 5.74
CA ASN A 505 -33.83 53.16 6.53
C ASN A 505 -34.13 52.58 7.92
N LYS A 506 -35.19 53.05 8.60
CA LYS A 506 -35.61 52.52 9.91
C LYS A 506 -36.05 51.06 9.83
N TYR A 507 -36.77 50.68 8.77
CA TYR A 507 -37.14 49.29 8.50
C TYR A 507 -35.92 48.39 8.25
N ARG A 508 -34.96 48.84 7.43
CA ARG A 508 -33.70 48.12 7.17
C ARG A 508 -32.85 47.98 8.44
N GLN A 509 -32.78 48.99 9.29
CA GLN A 509 -32.05 48.93 10.56
C GLN A 509 -32.63 47.88 11.52
N PHE A 510 -33.96 47.83 11.66
CA PHE A 510 -34.61 46.81 12.49
C PHE A 510 -34.40 45.40 11.93
N TYR A 511 -34.53 45.23 10.60
CA TYR A 511 -34.28 43.94 9.95
C TYR A 511 -32.83 43.47 10.16
N LYS A 512 -31.84 44.36 10.03
CA LYS A 512 -30.43 44.06 10.33
C LYS A 512 -30.21 43.69 11.80
N ALA A 513 -30.89 44.36 12.74
CA ALA A 513 -30.81 44.03 14.15
C ALA A 513 -31.42 42.65 14.47
N GLN A 514 -32.51 42.28 13.78
CA GLN A 514 -33.14 40.95 13.90
C GLN A 514 -32.26 39.86 13.28
N GLU A 515 -31.71 40.09 12.09
CA GLU A 515 -30.77 39.17 11.43
C GLU A 515 -29.51 38.96 12.26
N HIS A 516 -28.96 40.03 12.84
CA HIS A 516 -27.82 39.94 13.76
C HIS A 516 -28.18 39.17 15.02
N LEU A 517 -29.35 39.42 15.63
CA LEU A 517 -29.84 38.68 16.79
C LEU A 517 -29.98 37.18 16.51
N GLU A 518 -30.53 36.80 15.36
CA GLU A 518 -30.62 35.40 14.93
C GLU A 518 -29.23 34.78 14.73
N GLY A 519 -28.26 35.54 14.23
CA GLY A 519 -26.86 35.13 14.09
C GLY A 519 -26.20 34.84 15.44
N ILE A 520 -26.25 35.77 16.38
CA ILE A 520 -25.61 35.63 17.70
C ILE A 520 -26.29 34.57 18.58
N ILE A 521 -27.60 34.31 18.42
CA ILE A 521 -28.28 33.20 19.10
C ILE A 521 -27.77 31.85 18.58
N LYS A 522 -27.59 31.70 17.27
CA LYS A 522 -27.01 30.48 16.69
C LYS A 522 -25.58 30.26 17.17
N GLU A 523 -24.77 31.33 17.19
CA GLU A 523 -23.39 31.26 17.71
C GLU A 523 -23.35 30.90 19.19
N TYR A 524 -24.22 31.50 20.01
CA TYR A 524 -24.37 31.17 21.42
C TYR A 524 -24.67 29.69 21.64
N ASN A 525 -25.67 29.15 20.93
CA ASN A 525 -26.06 27.74 21.08
C ASN A 525 -24.91 26.80 20.70
N VAL A 526 -24.24 27.03 19.57
CA VAL A 526 -23.10 26.20 19.13
C VAL A 526 -21.96 26.21 20.16
N LYS A 527 -21.59 27.39 20.66
CA LYS A 527 -20.51 27.51 21.66
C LYS A 527 -20.93 26.95 23.02
N ASN A 528 -22.18 27.12 23.42
CA ASN A 528 -22.72 26.60 24.67
C ASN A 528 -22.82 25.06 24.65
N ASP A 529 -23.24 24.47 23.53
CA ASP A 529 -23.29 23.01 23.35
C ASP A 529 -21.87 22.41 23.37
N LYS A 530 -20.91 23.07 22.70
CA LYS A 530 -19.48 22.68 22.76
C LYS A 530 -18.94 22.75 24.18
N LEU A 531 -19.26 23.82 24.92
CA LEU A 531 -18.86 23.97 26.32
C LEU A 531 -19.48 22.89 27.22
N HIS A 532 -20.75 22.53 27.02
CA HIS A 532 -21.41 21.45 27.75
C HIS A 532 -20.78 20.08 27.47
N LEU A 533 -20.44 19.79 26.21
CA LEU A 533 -19.77 18.55 25.82
C LEU A 533 -18.40 18.41 26.50
N LEU A 534 -17.58 19.47 26.49
CA LEU A 534 -16.26 19.45 27.12
C LEU A 534 -16.35 19.37 28.66
N THR A 535 -17.31 20.08 29.27
CA THR A 535 -17.50 20.07 30.74
C THR A 535 -18.03 18.72 31.24
N SER A 536 -18.92 18.06 30.52
CA SER A 536 -19.43 16.73 30.88
C SER A 536 -18.34 15.64 30.81
N LYS A 537 -17.40 15.75 29.87
CA LYS A 537 -16.22 14.87 29.81
C LYS A 537 -15.33 15.03 31.05
N THR A 538 -15.12 16.25 31.54
CA THR A 538 -14.36 16.51 32.78
C THR A 538 -15.07 15.99 34.04
N ALA A 539 -16.39 16.19 34.15
CA ALA A 539 -17.20 15.66 35.26
C ALA A 539 -17.09 14.13 35.37
N SER A 540 -17.08 13.42 34.23
CA SER A 540 -16.91 11.96 34.22
C SER A 540 -15.57 11.49 34.84
N PHE A 541 -14.50 12.28 34.76
CA PHE A 541 -13.23 11.95 35.41
C PHE A 541 -13.26 12.18 36.92
N GLN A 542 -14.03 13.16 37.38
CA GLN A 542 -14.23 13.44 38.80
C GLN A 542 -15.16 12.41 39.45
N ASP A 543 -16.22 11.97 38.78
CA ASP A 543 -17.08 10.89 39.28
C ASP A 543 -16.28 9.58 39.47
N ASN A 544 -15.34 9.30 38.55
CA ASN A 544 -14.46 8.13 38.65
C ASN A 544 -13.51 8.18 39.88
N ILE A 545 -13.10 9.36 40.36
CA ILE A 545 -12.24 9.44 41.56
C ILE A 545 -13.04 9.25 42.86
N ALA A 546 -14.31 9.67 42.87
CA ALA A 546 -15.21 9.46 44.00
C ALA A 546 -15.51 7.97 44.24
N ASP A 547 -15.46 7.16 43.19
CA ASP A 547 -15.59 5.69 43.26
C ASP A 547 -14.25 4.95 43.40
N ALA A 548 -13.12 5.66 43.30
CA ALA A 548 -11.81 5.05 43.37
C ALA A 548 -11.44 4.65 44.81
N ARG A 549 -10.83 3.47 44.97
CA ARG A 549 -10.51 2.90 46.28
C ARG A 549 -9.10 2.35 46.32
N ILE A 550 -8.43 2.53 47.47
CA ILE A 550 -7.26 1.75 47.85
C ILE A 550 -7.67 0.83 49.00
N ILE A 551 -7.55 -0.47 48.79
CA ILE A 551 -7.98 -1.51 49.72
C ILE A 551 -6.76 -2.31 50.17
N ASN A 552 -6.45 -2.28 51.46
CA ASN A 552 -5.54 -3.23 52.11
C ASN A 552 -6.36 -4.18 52.98
N ARG A 553 -6.38 -5.48 52.64
CA ARG A 553 -7.11 -6.49 53.43
C ARG A 553 -6.35 -6.94 54.68
N ASP A 554 -5.08 -6.55 54.81
CA ASP A 554 -4.20 -6.87 55.94
C ASP A 554 -3.92 -5.62 56.81
N ARG A 555 -3.11 -5.77 57.85
CA ARG A 555 -2.62 -4.64 58.67
C ARG A 555 -1.58 -3.81 57.91
N TRP A 556 -1.52 -2.52 58.22
CA TRP A 556 -0.46 -1.64 57.70
C TRP A 556 0.88 -1.90 58.42
N ILE A 557 1.97 -2.02 57.66
CA ILE A 557 3.31 -2.32 58.19
C ILE A 557 4.32 -1.31 57.66
N GLY A 558 5.15 -0.73 58.54
CA GLY A 558 6.16 0.26 58.16
C GLY A 558 5.59 1.50 57.46
N HIS A 559 6.43 2.19 56.69
CA HIS A 559 6.05 3.44 56.02
C HIS A 559 5.44 3.17 54.63
N ASN A 560 4.14 3.42 54.46
CA ASN A 560 3.50 3.38 53.14
C ASN A 560 2.80 4.72 52.89
N GLU A 561 2.63 5.07 51.63
CA GLU A 561 2.01 6.33 51.21
C GLU A 561 0.86 6.06 50.24
N LEU A 562 -0.29 6.68 50.52
CA LEU A 562 -1.49 6.69 49.69
C LEU A 562 -1.63 8.06 49.07
N ILE A 563 -1.74 8.11 47.74
CA ILE A 563 -1.83 9.35 46.99
C ILE A 563 -3.10 9.34 46.14
N PHE A 564 -3.88 10.41 46.16
CA PHE A 564 -5.01 10.62 45.26
C PHE A 564 -4.82 11.93 44.51
N ARG A 565 -4.86 11.88 43.18
CA ARG A 565 -4.74 13.05 42.30
C ARG A 565 -6.10 13.43 41.75
N LEU A 566 -6.64 14.53 42.24
CA LEU A 566 -7.91 15.07 41.77
C LEU A 566 -7.72 15.83 40.46
N VAL A 567 -8.76 15.82 39.62
CA VAL A 567 -8.76 16.51 38.33
C VAL A 567 -9.26 17.94 38.48
N GLU A 568 -10.35 18.14 39.25
CA GLU A 568 -10.89 19.46 39.55
C GLU A 568 -11.37 19.55 41.02
N PRO A 569 -10.71 20.33 41.89
CA PRO A 569 -9.49 21.08 41.64
C PRO A 569 -8.27 20.15 41.46
N PRO A 570 -7.23 20.58 40.71
CA PRO A 570 -6.01 19.78 40.50
C PRO A 570 -5.14 19.79 41.77
N ILE A 571 -5.53 18.97 42.74
CA ILE A 571 -4.85 18.80 44.03
C ILE A 571 -4.37 17.36 44.18
N GLU A 572 -3.18 17.21 44.76
CA GLU A 572 -2.63 15.92 45.18
C GLU A 572 -2.82 15.78 46.68
N LEU A 573 -3.57 14.77 47.10
CA LEU A 573 -3.75 14.41 48.49
C LEU A 573 -2.81 13.26 48.82
N SER A 574 -2.05 13.38 49.91
CA SER A 574 -1.19 12.30 50.43
C SER A 574 -1.62 11.92 51.84
N TYR A 575 -1.64 10.62 52.12
CA TYR A 575 -1.96 10.05 53.43
C TYR A 575 -1.00 8.91 53.75
N LYS A 576 -0.52 8.88 55.00
CA LYS A 576 0.38 7.83 55.50
C LYS A 576 -0.36 7.02 56.57
N PRO A 577 -0.80 5.79 56.26
CA PRO A 577 -1.47 4.94 57.23
C PRO A 577 -0.57 4.68 58.45
N GLN A 578 -1.16 4.72 59.64
CA GLN A 578 -0.44 4.39 60.87
C GLN A 578 -0.12 2.89 60.91
N GLU A 579 1.08 2.56 61.35
CA GLU A 579 1.50 1.17 61.53
C GLU A 579 0.57 0.43 62.50
N GLY A 580 0.16 -0.79 62.14
CA GLY A 580 -0.79 -1.60 62.91
C GLY A 580 -2.26 -1.18 62.77
N SER A 581 -2.58 -0.17 61.95
CA SER A 581 -3.96 0.24 61.67
C SER A 581 -4.78 -0.91 61.07
N LEU A 582 -6.04 -1.02 61.53
CA LEU A 582 -7.04 -1.97 61.03
C LEU A 582 -7.92 -1.40 59.92
N TYR A 583 -7.73 -0.12 59.55
CA TYR A 583 -8.49 0.50 58.47
C TYR A 583 -8.08 -0.10 57.12
N LYS A 584 -9.07 -0.67 56.42
CA LYS A 584 -8.84 -1.45 55.21
C LYS A 584 -9.05 -0.66 53.93
N ILE A 585 -10.03 0.23 53.90
CA ILE A 585 -10.47 0.89 52.66
C ILE A 585 -10.29 2.38 52.81
N PHE A 586 -9.60 2.99 51.84
CA PHE A 586 -9.37 4.43 51.78
C PHE A 586 -9.97 5.01 50.51
N ALA A 587 -10.60 6.18 50.66
CA ALA A 587 -11.24 6.93 49.59
C ALA A 587 -11.06 8.44 49.82
N VAL A 588 -11.27 9.22 48.77
CA VAL A 588 -11.39 10.68 48.88
C VAL A 588 -12.82 11.01 49.30
N VAL A 589 -12.95 11.85 50.33
CA VAL A 589 -14.23 12.34 50.85
C VAL A 589 -14.21 13.87 50.86
N GLU A 590 -15.32 14.48 50.46
CA GLU A 590 -15.54 15.92 50.58
C GLU A 590 -16.15 16.22 51.96
N THR A 591 -15.48 17.05 52.75
CA THR A 591 -15.95 17.49 54.07
C THR A 591 -17.08 18.51 53.97
N GLU A 592 -17.82 18.74 55.07
CA GLU A 592 -18.90 19.75 55.14
C GLU A 592 -18.45 21.17 54.78
N ASN A 593 -17.13 21.44 54.81
CA ASN A 593 -16.51 22.73 54.45
C ASN A 593 -16.01 22.78 53.00
N GLY A 594 -16.29 21.77 52.16
CA GLY A 594 -15.84 21.70 50.76
C GLY A 594 -14.35 21.39 50.59
N VAL A 595 -13.69 20.84 51.61
CA VAL A 595 -12.28 20.42 51.55
C VAL A 595 -12.22 18.91 51.31
N PHE A 596 -11.37 18.48 50.37
CA PHE A 596 -11.14 17.07 50.06
C PHE A 596 -10.04 16.49 50.96
N GLU A 597 -10.29 15.32 51.54
CA GLU A 597 -9.31 14.58 52.33
C GLU A 597 -9.43 13.06 52.13
N ILE A 598 -8.36 12.33 52.44
CA ILE A 598 -8.34 10.87 52.39
C ILE A 598 -8.83 10.33 53.73
N GLN A 599 -9.92 9.57 53.73
CA GLN A 599 -10.48 8.96 54.92
C GLN A 599 -10.60 7.44 54.79
N ALA A 600 -10.58 6.76 55.94
CA ALA A 600 -10.97 5.36 56.02
C ALA A 600 -12.49 5.24 55.93
N VAL A 601 -12.98 4.46 54.97
CA VAL A 601 -14.42 4.23 54.75
C VAL A 601 -14.82 2.81 55.16
N LYS A 602 -16.10 2.60 55.45
CA LYS A 602 -16.65 1.26 55.72
C LYS A 602 -16.72 0.46 54.42
N GLU A 603 -16.62 -0.86 54.57
CA GLU A 603 -16.77 -1.84 53.49
C GLU A 603 -18.18 -1.86 52.90
#